data_AF-A0A6I4KTH8-F1
#
_entry.id   AF-A0A6I4KTH8-F1
#
_cell.length_a   1.000
_cell.length_b   1.000
_cell.length_c   1.000
_cell.angle_alpha   90.00
_cell.angle_beta   90.00
_cell.angle_gamma   90.00
#
_symmetry.space_group_name_H-M   'P 1'
#
loop_
_entity.id
_entity.type
_entity.pdbx_description
1 polymer ?
#
loop_
_entity_poly.entity_id
_entity_poly.type
_entity_poly.pdbx_seq_one_letter_code
_entity_poly.pdbx_strand_id
1 'polypeptide(L)'
;MATQVEVAQHIDLSDRQVRTLVADGVLPASKGAGGLDLDACRLAYIRYLRGLSSGQVRPEVPIEFGAVDPQLEARLTQERLRLTAAQAEGQELKNEVTKRQSVPVTFATFVLSRLAAEIGSILDTLPLTLKRRHPDLEVRHIESVQRELAKARNRSATLDDRLPGLLNEYLDATD
;
A
#
# COMPACT_ATOMS: atom_id res chain seq x y z
N MET A 1 -1.30 34.31 44.49
CA MET A 1 -0.52 34.50 43.24
C MET A 1 -0.04 33.14 42.82
N ALA A 2 -0.30 32.76 41.57
CA ALA A 2 -0.23 31.38 41.11
C ALA A 2 0.91 31.13 40.13
N THR A 3 1.37 29.90 40.11
CA THR A 3 2.31 29.37 39.11
C THR A 3 1.57 29.03 37.80
N GLN A 4 2.31 28.84 36.70
CA GLN A 4 1.72 28.42 35.43
C GLN A 4 0.99 27.07 35.55
N VAL A 5 1.53 26.15 36.35
CA VAL A 5 0.94 24.85 36.65
C VAL A 5 -0.39 24.99 37.39
N GLU A 6 -0.47 25.87 38.38
CA GLU A 6 -1.71 26.12 39.14
C GLU A 6 -2.77 26.80 38.27
N VAL A 7 -2.37 27.73 37.40
CA VAL A 7 -3.29 28.32 36.41
C VAL A 7 -3.79 27.25 35.44
N ALA A 8 -2.90 26.39 34.93
CA ALA A 8 -3.24 25.30 34.02
C ALA A 8 -4.27 24.35 34.62
N GLN A 9 -4.08 23.93 35.88
CA GLN A 9 -5.05 23.11 36.60
C GLN A 9 -6.40 23.82 36.81
N HIS A 10 -6.38 25.12 37.10
CA HIS A 10 -7.59 25.90 37.42
C HIS A 10 -8.49 26.19 36.21
N ILE A 11 -7.91 26.25 35.02
CA ILE A 11 -8.65 26.46 33.76
C ILE A 11 -8.73 25.20 32.88
N ASP A 12 -8.28 24.06 33.42
CA ASP A 12 -8.28 22.74 32.77
C ASP A 12 -7.55 22.71 31.42
N LEU A 13 -6.30 23.22 31.41
CA LEU A 13 -5.40 23.22 30.26
C LEU A 13 -4.05 22.59 30.61
N SER A 14 -3.25 22.29 29.58
CA SER A 14 -1.85 21.92 29.78
C SER A 14 -0.98 23.15 30.08
N ASP A 15 0.08 22.99 30.87
CA ASP A 15 1.07 24.04 31.18
C ASP A 15 1.67 24.65 29.89
N ARG A 16 1.91 23.80 28.88
CA ARG A 16 2.35 24.23 27.54
C ARG A 16 1.35 25.18 26.89
N GLN A 17 0.05 24.89 26.96
CA GLN A 17 -0.99 25.75 26.39
C GLN A 17 -1.12 27.06 27.16
N VAL A 18 -0.99 27.07 28.48
CA VAL A 18 -0.97 28.31 29.27
C VAL A 18 0.18 29.21 28.81
N ARG A 19 1.37 28.64 28.62
CA ARG A 19 2.54 29.39 28.10
C ARG A 19 2.31 29.95 26.70
N THR A 20 1.69 29.18 25.80
CA THR A 20 1.33 29.65 24.46
C THR A 20 0.31 30.80 24.53
N LEU A 21 -0.76 30.67 25.33
CA LEU A 21 -1.78 31.71 25.46
C LEU A 21 -1.26 33.01 26.10
N VAL A 22 -0.26 32.92 26.99
CA VAL A 22 0.43 34.11 27.52
C VAL A 22 1.29 34.77 26.43
N ALA A 23 1.99 33.97 25.60
CA ALA A 23 2.79 34.48 24.48
C ALA A 23 1.92 35.14 23.40
N ASP A 24 0.74 34.58 23.14
CA ASP A 24 -0.23 35.08 22.16
C ASP A 24 -1.03 36.30 22.70
N GLY A 25 -0.71 36.79 23.89
CA GLY A 25 -1.37 37.96 24.51
C GLY A 25 -2.80 37.71 24.98
N VAL A 26 -3.27 36.46 24.93
CA VAL A 26 -4.62 36.05 25.35
C VAL A 26 -4.74 36.01 26.87
N LEU A 27 -3.73 35.46 27.55
CA LEU A 27 -3.64 35.45 29.01
C LEU A 27 -2.70 36.56 29.51
N PRO A 28 -2.99 37.18 30.67
CA PRO A 28 -2.13 38.20 31.23
C PRO A 28 -0.76 37.62 31.60
N ALA A 29 0.31 38.34 31.28
CA ALA A 29 1.66 37.95 31.66
C ALA A 29 1.88 38.06 33.19
N SER A 30 2.81 37.24 33.71
CA SER A 30 3.22 37.28 35.11
C SER A 30 3.76 38.67 35.49
N LYS A 31 3.31 39.21 36.63
CA LYS A 31 3.82 40.49 37.17
C LYS A 31 5.12 40.27 37.94
N GLY A 32 6.13 39.69 37.29
CA GLY A 32 7.45 39.41 37.88
C GLY A 32 7.38 38.51 39.11
N ALA A 33 7.93 38.96 40.25
CA ALA A 33 7.92 38.21 41.51
C ALA A 33 6.50 37.94 42.07
N GLY A 34 5.47 38.56 41.50
CA GLY A 34 4.07 38.35 41.85
C GLY A 34 3.36 37.22 41.09
N GLY A 35 4.02 36.45 40.22
CA GLY A 35 3.35 35.33 39.53
C GLY A 35 2.10 35.73 38.72
N LEU A 36 1.27 34.73 38.39
CA LEU A 36 0.03 34.91 37.63
C LEU A 36 -1.18 35.13 38.56
N ASP A 37 -2.09 35.99 38.14
CA ASP A 37 -3.36 36.20 38.81
C ASP A 37 -4.40 35.21 38.25
N LEU A 38 -4.86 34.27 39.08
CA LEU A 38 -5.80 33.21 38.72
C LEU A 38 -7.14 33.74 38.20
N ASP A 39 -7.68 34.77 38.85
CA ASP A 39 -8.99 35.33 38.47
C ASP A 39 -8.86 36.12 37.17
N ALA A 40 -7.77 36.86 37.01
CA ALA A 40 -7.47 37.56 35.76
C ALA A 40 -7.28 36.58 34.58
N CYS A 41 -6.55 35.47 34.80
CA CYS A 41 -6.35 34.44 33.78
C CYS A 41 -7.67 33.76 33.40
N ARG A 42 -8.49 33.39 34.39
CA ARG A 42 -9.81 32.78 34.16
C ARG A 42 -10.73 33.71 33.37
N LEU A 43 -10.82 34.99 33.75
CA LEU A 43 -11.67 35.95 33.05
C LEU A 43 -11.18 36.22 31.63
N ALA A 44 -9.86 36.32 31.42
CA ALA A 44 -9.28 36.50 30.10
C ALA A 44 -9.57 35.30 29.18
N TYR A 45 -9.43 34.08 29.69
CA TYR A 45 -9.74 32.86 28.94
C TYR A 45 -11.23 32.75 28.59
N ILE A 46 -12.14 33.06 29.53
CA ILE A 46 -13.59 33.07 29.24
C ILE A 46 -13.93 34.10 28.17
N ARG A 47 -13.31 35.29 28.19
CA ARG A 47 -13.50 36.31 27.15
C ARG A 47 -12.99 35.84 25.80
N TYR A 48 -11.84 35.17 25.78
CA TYR A 48 -11.28 34.56 24.57
C TYR A 48 -12.22 33.51 23.98
N LEU A 49 -12.73 32.59 24.79
CA LEU A 49 -13.69 31.57 24.34
C LEU A 49 -15.00 32.17 23.83
N ARG A 50 -15.52 33.20 24.51
CA ARG A 50 -16.72 33.93 24.05
C ARG A 50 -16.46 34.69 22.75
N GLY A 51 -15.27 35.24 22.58
CA GLY A 51 -14.85 35.94 21.37
C GLY A 51 -14.64 35.01 20.18
N LEU A 52 -14.20 33.77 20.44
CA LEU A 52 -14.09 32.73 19.42
C LEU A 52 -15.46 32.29 18.90
N SER A 53 -16.48 32.23 19.77
CA SER A 53 -17.85 31.88 19.37
C SER A 53 -18.66 33.05 18.81
N SER A 54 -18.35 34.30 19.18
CA SER A 54 -19.02 35.51 18.67
C SER A 54 -18.31 36.19 17.51
N GLY A 55 -17.10 35.75 17.14
CA GLY A 55 -16.27 36.35 16.09
C GLY A 55 -15.67 37.72 16.43
N GLN A 56 -15.85 38.22 17.67
CA GLN A 56 -15.35 39.54 18.11
C GLN A 56 -13.87 39.54 18.53
N VAL A 57 -13.28 38.39 18.87
CA VAL A 57 -11.85 38.27 19.17
C VAL A 57 -11.16 37.62 17.98
N ARG A 58 -10.51 38.45 17.16
CA ARG A 58 -9.61 37.96 16.11
C ARG A 58 -8.21 37.82 16.71
N PRO A 59 -7.59 36.63 16.74
CA PRO A 59 -6.17 36.52 17.08
C PRO A 59 -5.35 37.42 16.13
N GLU A 60 -4.33 38.11 16.64
CA GLU A 60 -3.49 39.05 15.85
C GLU A 60 -2.75 38.36 14.69
N VAL A 61 -2.52 37.06 14.83
CA VAL A 61 -2.19 36.19 13.70
C VAL A 61 -3.53 35.63 13.20
N PRO A 62 -3.93 35.92 11.95
CA PRO A 62 -5.00 35.18 11.33
C PRO A 62 -4.58 33.72 11.34
N ILE A 63 -5.17 32.91 12.21
CA ILE A 63 -5.30 31.49 11.89
C ILE A 63 -6.30 31.50 10.76
N GLU A 64 -5.79 31.59 9.53
CA GLU A 64 -6.56 31.29 8.34
C GLU A 64 -7.00 29.82 8.45
N PHE A 65 -8.09 29.57 9.17
CA PHE A 65 -9.08 28.62 8.69
C PHE A 65 -9.70 29.30 7.46
N GLY A 66 -8.90 29.39 6.40
CA GLY A 66 -9.36 29.78 5.08
C GLY A 66 -10.60 28.96 4.82
N ALA A 67 -11.67 29.64 4.36
CA ALA A 67 -12.90 29.00 3.96
C ALA A 67 -12.54 27.67 3.31
N VAL A 68 -12.85 26.55 3.99
CA VAL A 68 -12.48 25.24 3.46
C VAL A 68 -13.20 25.18 2.14
N ASP A 69 -12.44 25.33 1.06
CA ASP A 69 -12.99 25.47 -0.27
C ASP A 69 -13.90 24.25 -0.45
N PRO A 70 -15.22 24.41 -0.65
CA PRO A 70 -16.11 23.26 -0.80
C PRO A 70 -15.65 22.34 -1.94
N GLN A 71 -14.90 22.89 -2.90
CA GLN A 71 -14.25 22.12 -3.95
C GLN A 71 -13.03 21.33 -3.46
N LEU A 72 -12.30 21.80 -2.44
CA LEU A 72 -11.21 21.06 -1.80
C LEU A 72 -11.75 19.84 -1.04
N GLU A 73 -12.83 20.00 -0.27
CA GLU A 73 -13.49 18.86 0.40
C GLU A 73 -14.03 17.84 -0.61
N ALA A 74 -14.66 18.32 -1.70
CA ALA A 74 -15.13 17.44 -2.78
C ALA A 74 -13.98 16.69 -3.46
N ARG A 75 -12.86 17.37 -3.76
CA ARG A 75 -11.65 16.75 -4.34
C ARG A 75 -11.01 15.74 -3.38
N LEU A 76 -10.90 16.07 -2.09
CA LEU A 76 -10.39 15.15 -1.08
C LEU A 76 -11.29 13.91 -0.94
N THR A 77 -12.60 14.10 -1.02
CA THR A 77 -13.57 12.98 -0.99
C THR A 77 -13.43 12.09 -2.21
N GLN A 78 -13.27 12.69 -3.40
CA GLN A 78 -13.03 11.96 -4.64
C GLN A 78 -11.73 11.13 -4.59
N GLU A 79 -10.63 11.72 -4.11
CA GLU A 79 -9.37 11.01 -3.96
C GLU A 79 -9.44 9.90 -2.90
N ARG A 80 -10.17 10.11 -1.80
CA ARG A 80 -10.44 9.05 -0.82
C ARG A 80 -11.23 7.90 -1.43
N LEU A 81 -12.27 8.19 -2.22
CA LEU A 81 -13.04 7.16 -2.91
C LEU A 81 -12.17 6.35 -3.89
N ARG A 82 -11.30 7.01 -4.66
CA ARG A 82 -10.32 6.33 -5.53
C ARG A 82 -9.38 5.42 -4.74
N LEU A 83 -8.83 5.92 -3.64
CA LEU A 83 -7.94 5.14 -2.78
C LEU A 83 -8.67 3.92 -2.19
N THR A 84 -9.88 4.09 -1.67
CA THR A 84 -10.68 3.00 -1.10
C THR A 84 -11.08 1.99 -2.18
N ALA A 85 -11.41 2.42 -3.39
CA ALA A 85 -11.70 1.53 -4.51
C ALA A 85 -10.46 0.69 -4.89
N ALA A 86 -9.30 1.33 -5.06
CA ALA A 86 -8.05 0.63 -5.35
C ALA A 86 -7.63 -0.35 -4.23
N GLN A 87 -7.88 0.02 -2.97
CA GLN A 87 -7.67 -0.87 -1.83
C GLN A 87 -8.62 -2.08 -1.84
N ALA A 88 -9.89 -1.87 -2.20
CA ALA A 88 -10.87 -2.95 -2.33
C ALA A 88 -10.48 -3.92 -3.44
N GLU A 89 -10.14 -3.43 -4.62
CA GLU A 89 -9.68 -4.24 -5.76
C GLU A 89 -8.40 -5.04 -5.39
N GLY A 90 -7.43 -4.37 -4.76
CA GLY A 90 -6.23 -5.05 -4.26
C GLY A 90 -6.54 -6.13 -3.22
N GLN A 91 -7.58 -5.95 -2.41
CA GLN A 91 -8.03 -6.96 -1.45
C GLN A 91 -8.79 -8.10 -2.14
N GLU A 92 -9.57 -7.82 -3.19
CA GLU A 92 -10.25 -8.83 -3.99
C GLU A 92 -9.25 -9.75 -4.69
N LEU A 93 -8.23 -9.21 -5.35
CA LEU A 93 -7.15 -10.00 -5.94
C LEU A 93 -6.45 -10.89 -4.90
N LYS A 94 -6.18 -10.37 -3.69
CA LYS A 94 -5.63 -11.17 -2.58
C LYS A 94 -6.60 -12.26 -2.12
N ASN A 95 -7.89 -11.96 -2.07
CA ASN A 95 -8.93 -12.91 -1.69
C ASN A 95 -9.04 -14.03 -2.73
N GLU A 96 -8.93 -13.73 -4.03
CA GLU A 96 -8.93 -14.73 -5.11
C GLU A 96 -7.73 -15.67 -5.02
N VAL A 97 -6.53 -15.12 -4.75
CA VAL A 97 -5.33 -15.93 -4.47
C VAL A 97 -5.55 -16.81 -3.24
N THR A 98 -6.11 -16.24 -2.16
CA THR A 98 -6.41 -16.99 -0.92
C THR A 98 -7.45 -18.09 -1.14
N LYS A 99 -8.44 -17.83 -2.00
CA LYS A 99 -9.46 -18.80 -2.43
C LYS A 99 -8.94 -19.82 -3.45
N ARG A 100 -7.65 -19.74 -3.83
CA ARG A 100 -7.00 -20.59 -4.85
C ARG A 100 -7.64 -20.50 -6.24
N GLN A 101 -8.26 -19.36 -6.54
CA GLN A 101 -8.88 -19.09 -7.83
C GLN A 101 -7.90 -18.39 -8.79
N SER A 102 -6.89 -17.71 -8.26
CA SER A 102 -5.86 -17.03 -9.03
C SER A 102 -4.47 -17.36 -8.48
N VAL A 103 -3.46 -17.41 -9.35
CA VAL A 103 -2.05 -17.61 -8.97
C VAL A 103 -1.18 -16.52 -9.57
N PRO A 104 -0.11 -16.08 -8.87
CA PRO A 104 0.83 -15.14 -9.45
C PRO A 104 1.44 -15.68 -10.75
N VAL A 105 1.55 -14.83 -11.77
CA VAL A 105 2.13 -15.19 -13.07
C VAL A 105 3.52 -15.78 -12.91
N THR A 106 4.35 -15.20 -12.02
CA THR A 106 5.70 -15.70 -11.73
C THR A 106 5.71 -17.12 -11.18
N PHE A 107 4.71 -17.50 -10.38
CA PHE A 107 4.55 -18.86 -9.88
C PHE A 107 4.13 -19.81 -10.99
N ALA A 108 3.16 -19.42 -11.83
CA ALA A 108 2.71 -20.22 -12.97
C ALA A 108 3.87 -20.49 -13.95
N THR A 109 4.64 -19.45 -14.30
CA THR A 109 5.85 -19.56 -15.11
C THR A 109 6.84 -20.53 -14.48
N PHE A 110 7.15 -20.36 -13.20
CA PHE A 110 8.09 -21.25 -12.49
C PHE A 110 7.66 -22.72 -12.53
N VAL A 111 6.39 -23.02 -12.24
CA VAL A 111 5.87 -24.40 -12.24
C VAL A 111 5.93 -24.99 -13.64
N LEU A 112 5.53 -24.23 -14.66
CA LEU A 112 5.52 -24.70 -16.05
C LEU A 112 6.95 -24.95 -16.57
N SER A 113 7.91 -24.06 -16.29
CA SER A 113 9.32 -24.28 -16.64
C SER A 113 9.89 -25.53 -15.96
N ARG A 114 9.55 -25.74 -14.68
CA ARG A 114 9.99 -26.93 -13.94
C ARG A 114 9.43 -28.22 -14.54
N LEU A 115 8.13 -28.24 -14.86
CA LEU A 115 7.49 -29.39 -15.51
C LEU A 115 8.08 -29.65 -16.89
N ALA A 116 8.35 -28.59 -17.66
CA ALA A 116 8.94 -28.73 -18.98
C ALA A 116 10.37 -29.29 -18.95
N ALA A 117 11.17 -28.88 -17.94
CA ALA A 117 12.49 -29.45 -17.69
C ALA A 117 12.43 -30.94 -17.28
N GLU A 118 11.47 -31.31 -16.42
CA GLU A 118 11.24 -32.70 -16.01
C GLU A 118 10.87 -33.58 -17.20
N ILE A 119 9.94 -33.12 -18.05
CA ILE A 119 9.59 -33.80 -19.30
C ILE A 119 10.84 -33.95 -20.19
N GLY A 120 11.61 -32.88 -20.38
CA GLY A 120 12.84 -32.91 -21.17
C GLY A 120 13.82 -33.98 -20.70
N SER A 121 14.00 -34.11 -19.37
CA SER A 121 14.85 -35.15 -18.77
C SER A 121 14.32 -36.56 -19.03
N ILE A 122 13.00 -36.79 -18.94
CA ILE A 122 12.41 -38.10 -19.26
C ILE A 122 12.66 -38.44 -20.74
N LEU A 123 12.44 -37.49 -21.65
CA LEU A 123 12.65 -37.69 -23.09
C LEU A 123 14.10 -38.07 -23.42
N ASP A 124 15.10 -37.52 -22.71
CA ASP A 124 16.51 -37.87 -22.92
C ASP A 124 16.84 -39.33 -22.58
N THR A 125 16.08 -39.96 -21.67
CA THR A 125 16.31 -41.36 -21.26
C THR A 125 15.66 -42.38 -22.20
N LEU A 126 14.71 -41.95 -23.03
CA LEU A 126 13.95 -42.84 -23.92
C LEU A 126 14.82 -43.56 -24.95
N PRO A 127 15.79 -42.92 -25.65
CA PRO A 127 16.63 -43.61 -26.64
C PRO A 127 17.41 -44.78 -26.05
N LEU A 128 17.98 -44.59 -24.86
CA LEU A 128 18.73 -45.64 -24.16
C LEU A 128 17.80 -46.78 -23.73
N THR A 129 16.61 -46.44 -23.23
CA THR A 129 15.60 -47.43 -22.83
C THR A 129 15.11 -48.25 -24.03
N LEU A 130 14.88 -47.60 -25.18
CA LEU A 130 14.52 -48.25 -26.44
C LEU A 130 15.62 -49.22 -26.90
N LYS A 131 16.88 -48.78 -26.93
CA LYS A 131 18.03 -49.62 -27.29
C LYS A 131 18.15 -50.86 -26.40
N ARG A 132 17.87 -50.71 -25.10
CA ARG A 132 17.94 -51.82 -24.13
C ARG A 132 16.78 -52.80 -24.27
N ARG A 133 15.56 -52.32 -24.53
CA ARG A 133 14.35 -53.14 -24.63
C ARG A 133 14.17 -53.78 -26.00
N HIS A 134 14.72 -53.17 -27.04
CA HIS A 134 14.63 -53.65 -28.42
C HIS A 134 16.02 -53.63 -29.07
N PRO A 135 16.88 -54.62 -28.79
CA PRO A 135 18.24 -54.69 -29.34
C PRO A 135 18.27 -54.86 -30.86
N ASP A 136 17.20 -55.41 -31.44
CA ASP A 136 17.07 -55.73 -32.87
C ASP A 136 16.77 -54.47 -33.72
N LEU A 137 16.49 -53.34 -33.08
CA LEU A 137 16.20 -52.07 -33.74
C LEU A 137 17.49 -51.50 -34.36
N GLU A 138 17.48 -51.27 -35.67
CA GLU A 138 18.64 -50.67 -36.32
C GLU A 138 18.95 -49.27 -35.76
N VAL A 139 20.24 -48.94 -35.70
CA VAL A 139 20.74 -47.66 -35.17
C VAL A 139 20.08 -46.45 -35.83
N ARG A 140 19.83 -46.51 -37.15
CA ARG A 140 19.17 -45.44 -37.92
C ARG A 140 17.79 -45.07 -37.37
N HIS A 141 17.04 -46.03 -36.84
CA HIS A 141 15.71 -45.78 -36.29
C HIS A 141 15.81 -45.11 -34.91
N ILE A 142 16.78 -45.52 -34.09
CA ILE A 142 17.06 -44.89 -32.79
C ILE A 142 17.51 -43.44 -33.00
N GLU A 143 18.37 -43.18 -33.98
CA GLU A 143 18.82 -41.82 -34.32
C GLU A 143 17.68 -40.93 -34.84
N SER A 144 16.73 -41.50 -35.60
CA SER A 144 15.53 -40.76 -36.04
C SER A 144 14.68 -40.34 -34.84
N VAL A 145 14.45 -41.25 -33.89
CA VAL A 145 13.70 -40.95 -32.66
C VAL A 145 14.45 -39.92 -31.81
N GLN A 146 15.77 -40.05 -31.67
CA GLN A 146 16.59 -39.05 -30.95
C GLN A 146 16.46 -37.65 -31.54
N ARG A 147 16.45 -37.53 -32.88
CA ARG A 147 16.27 -36.23 -33.55
C ARG A 147 14.91 -35.61 -33.25
N GLU A 148 13.82 -36.37 -33.28
CA GLU A 148 12.50 -35.85 -32.95
C GLU A 148 12.36 -35.52 -31.45
N LEU A 149 12.91 -36.35 -30.56
CA LEU A 149 12.94 -36.09 -29.12
C LEU A 149 13.74 -34.82 -28.78
N ALA A 150 14.86 -34.57 -29.46
CA ALA A 150 15.65 -33.36 -29.27
C ALA A 150 14.85 -32.10 -29.63
N LYS A 151 14.06 -32.12 -30.72
CA LYS A 151 13.16 -31.02 -31.08
C LYS A 151 12.11 -30.77 -30.01
N ALA A 152 11.48 -31.83 -29.52
CA ALA A 152 10.46 -31.75 -28.47
C ALA A 152 11.05 -31.18 -27.17
N ARG A 153 12.20 -31.71 -26.73
CA ARG A 153 12.91 -31.24 -25.54
C ARG A 153 13.28 -29.77 -25.65
N ASN A 154 13.88 -29.35 -26.76
CA ASN A 154 14.29 -27.96 -26.96
C ASN A 154 13.09 -27.01 -26.93
N ARG A 155 11.94 -27.45 -27.45
CA ARG A 155 10.70 -26.68 -27.42
C ARG A 155 10.06 -26.61 -26.03
N SER A 156 10.22 -27.65 -25.22
CA SER A 156 9.84 -27.63 -23.80
C SER A 156 10.76 -26.75 -22.97
N ALA A 157 12.07 -26.78 -23.24
CA ALA A 157 13.06 -26.01 -22.49
C ALA A 157 12.87 -24.50 -22.60
N THR A 158 12.26 -24.00 -23.68
CA THR A 158 11.98 -22.58 -23.93
C THR A 158 10.52 -22.20 -23.66
N LEU A 159 9.83 -22.96 -22.81
CA LEU A 159 8.43 -22.70 -22.50
C LEU A 159 8.25 -21.36 -21.77
N ASP A 160 9.15 -21.00 -20.86
CA ASP A 160 9.17 -19.72 -20.15
C ASP A 160 9.12 -18.51 -21.09
N ASP A 161 9.99 -18.50 -22.10
CA ASP A 161 10.07 -17.42 -23.07
C ASP A 161 8.79 -17.29 -23.91
N ARG A 162 8.06 -18.40 -24.11
CA ARG A 162 6.85 -18.45 -24.95
C ARG A 162 5.57 -18.17 -24.18
N LEU A 163 5.58 -18.29 -22.85
CA LEU A 163 4.37 -18.10 -22.03
C LEU A 163 3.68 -16.75 -22.22
N PRO A 164 4.39 -15.61 -22.29
CA PRO A 164 3.74 -14.32 -22.53
C PRO A 164 3.00 -14.27 -23.88
N GLY A 165 3.58 -14.86 -24.93
CA GLY A 165 2.94 -14.93 -26.25
C GLY A 165 1.70 -15.81 -26.25
N LEU A 166 1.78 -16.98 -25.59
CA LEU A 166 0.64 -17.89 -25.46
C LEU A 166 -0.52 -17.28 -24.67
N LEU A 167 -0.22 -16.45 -23.67
CA LEU A 167 -1.25 -15.72 -22.93
C LEU A 167 -1.95 -14.70 -23.83
N ASN A 168 -1.20 -13.96 -24.65
CA ASN A 168 -1.78 -13.01 -25.59
C ASN A 168 -2.69 -13.72 -26.60
N GLU A 169 -2.23 -14.85 -27.18
CA GLU A 169 -3.05 -15.67 -28.09
C GLU A 169 -4.36 -16.14 -27.45
N TYR A 170 -4.34 -16.49 -26.16
CA TYR A 170 -5.54 -16.90 -25.43
C TYR A 170 -6.52 -15.73 -25.23
N LEU A 171 -6.01 -14.55 -24.85
CA LEU A 171 -6.82 -13.35 -24.67
C LEU A 171 -7.47 -12.92 -26.00
N ASP A 172 -6.68 -12.86 -27.07
CA ASP A 172 -7.15 -12.50 -28.42
C ASP A 172 -8.22 -13.46 -28.96
N ALA A 173 -8.23 -14.72 -28.51
CA ALA A 173 -9.22 -15.71 -28.90
C ALA A 173 -10.50 -15.67 -28.06
N THR A 174 -10.47 -14.98 -26.92
CA THR A 174 -11.57 -14.93 -25.95
C THR A 174 -12.33 -13.59 -25.99
N ASP A 175 -11.75 -12.56 -26.62
CA ASP A 175 -12.40 -11.30 -27.01
C ASP A 175 -13.19 -11.42 -28.33
#